data_AF-A0A8H7RUC7-F1
#
_entry.id   AF-A0A8H7RUC7-F1
#
_cell.length_a   1.000
_cell.length_b   1.000
_cell.length_c   1.000
_cell.angle_alpha   90.00
_cell.angle_beta   90.00
_cell.angle_gamma   90.00
#
_symmetry.space_group_name_H-M   'P 1'
#
loop_
_entity.id
_entity.type
_entity.pdbx_description
1 polymer ?
#
loop_
_entity_poly.entity_id
_entity_poly.type
_entity_poly.pdbx_seq_one_letter_code
_entity_poly.pdbx_strand_id
1 'polypeptide(L)'
;MSAQDLYLDILTVYPNTMDRAAARGVEKILGHTRQQYSTLGFTMPLFRVICEMAEVGEFHVDSTYKTNRTGHELFSIVASVNGIGFPIAYFLLRMNPINEPINSNDQSDPTNHTIASTDYTTTINTSNSPTPNIDNIPTTYTPTAKEIQEATRSQLIAGFFTRLCSRGLNPRFMFTDKDEGQIDAISQVFGDNAVRLCLWHLIRTVKLQLAKPKLSNPQYNINEAVNRFPFVSRQFQPTADRNGRRCENAGHREAIVVMMRKHYHMHSNILIEGEYFTSIEIHNRCAEEIYTFCVQHDLQDAWAYLYSRWYRDSWWNKWACSTRVPIPIGKTTMMIESQWKILKRDFLINSNRPRLDFLV
;
A
#
# COMPACT_ATOMS: atom_id res chain seq x y z
N MET A 1 36.58 -11.42 -1.00
CA MET A 1 35.40 -10.63 -1.42
C MET A 1 35.01 -9.77 -0.25
N SER A 2 35.36 -8.48 -0.29
CA SER A 2 35.00 -7.55 0.78
C SER A 2 33.55 -7.09 0.59
N ALA A 3 32.94 -6.52 1.62
CA ALA A 3 31.58 -5.97 1.56
C ALA A 3 31.41 -4.86 0.50
N GLN A 4 32.52 -4.27 0.00
CA GLN A 4 32.52 -3.34 -1.13
C GLN A 4 32.14 -4.02 -2.46
N ASP A 5 32.42 -5.31 -2.65
CA ASP A 5 32.13 -6.03 -3.90
C ASP A 5 30.64 -6.34 -4.09
N LEU A 6 29.81 -6.17 -3.04
CA LEU A 6 28.36 -6.41 -3.07
C LEU A 6 27.54 -5.18 -3.47
N TYR A 7 28.21 -4.06 -3.74
CA TYR A 7 27.60 -2.77 -4.11
C TYR A 7 27.55 -2.58 -5.63
N LEU A 8 27.12 -3.63 -6.33
CA LEU A 8 26.92 -3.57 -7.76
C LEU A 8 25.57 -2.90 -8.04
N ASP A 9 25.61 -1.57 -8.24
CA ASP A 9 24.55 -0.75 -8.81
C ASP A 9 23.94 -1.47 -10.02
N ILE A 10 22.61 -1.46 -10.19
CA ILE A 10 21.98 -2.00 -11.41
C ILE A 10 22.63 -1.41 -12.67
N LEU A 11 23.07 -0.15 -12.60
CA LEU A 11 23.76 0.54 -13.69
C LEU A 11 25.19 0.02 -13.91
N THR A 12 25.88 -0.50 -12.88
CA THR A 12 27.22 -1.11 -13.01
C THR A 12 27.18 -2.62 -13.27
N VAL A 13 26.12 -3.32 -12.86
CA VAL A 13 25.87 -4.73 -13.22
C VAL A 13 25.57 -4.87 -14.72
N TYR A 14 24.92 -3.85 -15.28
CA TYR A 14 24.36 -3.90 -16.62
C TYR A 14 24.68 -2.64 -17.46
N PRO A 15 25.96 -2.27 -17.62
CA PRO A 15 26.34 -1.19 -18.53
C PRO A 15 25.75 -1.52 -19.91
N ASN A 16 25.10 -0.55 -20.54
CA ASN A 16 24.40 -0.66 -21.84
C ASN A 16 23.03 -1.35 -21.83
N THR A 17 22.51 -1.87 -20.72
CA THR A 17 21.18 -2.51 -20.76
C THR A 17 20.04 -1.51 -20.92
N MET A 18 20.15 -0.33 -20.29
CA MET A 18 19.20 0.73 -20.53
C MET A 18 19.29 1.29 -21.95
N ASP A 19 20.49 1.31 -22.56
CA ASP A 19 20.65 1.74 -23.95
C ASP A 19 20.00 0.75 -24.92
N ARG A 20 20.15 -0.56 -24.68
CA ARG A 20 19.44 -1.61 -25.46
C ARG A 20 17.93 -1.56 -25.26
N ALA A 21 17.48 -1.30 -24.03
CA ALA A 21 16.05 -1.15 -23.73
C ALA A 21 15.47 0.11 -24.39
N ALA A 22 16.23 1.22 -24.41
CA ALA A 22 15.85 2.44 -25.09
C ALA A 22 15.66 2.23 -26.60
N ALA A 23 16.50 1.41 -27.23
CA ALA A 23 16.30 1.00 -28.63
C ALA A 23 14.98 0.26 -28.88
N ARG A 24 14.34 -0.28 -27.83
CA ARG A 24 13.01 -0.91 -27.87
C ARG A 24 11.89 0.02 -27.39
N GLY A 25 12.17 1.28 -27.11
CA GLY A 25 11.19 2.29 -26.67
C GLY A 25 11.00 2.40 -25.16
N VAL A 26 11.88 1.82 -24.34
CA VAL A 26 11.84 1.98 -22.87
C VAL A 26 12.49 3.29 -22.45
N GLU A 27 11.81 4.08 -21.63
CA GLU A 27 12.32 5.37 -21.14
C GLU A 27 12.69 5.26 -19.65
N LYS A 28 13.96 5.51 -19.29
CA LYS A 28 14.36 5.68 -17.88
C LYS A 28 13.76 6.98 -17.33
N ILE A 29 13.03 6.89 -16.22
CA ILE A 29 12.38 8.07 -15.61
C ILE A 29 12.98 8.47 -14.27
N LEU A 30 13.70 7.55 -13.62
CA LEU A 30 14.48 7.81 -12.41
C LEU A 30 15.59 6.77 -12.26
N GLY A 31 16.66 7.11 -11.56
CA GLY A 31 17.61 6.11 -11.06
C GLY A 31 18.68 6.75 -10.18
N HIS A 32 18.78 6.27 -8.95
CA HIS A 32 19.70 6.80 -7.95
C HIS A 32 20.24 5.66 -7.09
N THR A 33 21.54 5.75 -6.82
CA THR A 33 22.22 4.91 -5.85
C THR A 33 22.77 5.81 -4.75
N ARG A 34 22.36 5.54 -3.52
CA ARG A 34 22.75 6.23 -2.29
C ARG A 34 23.14 5.17 -1.28
N GLN A 35 23.94 5.55 -0.28
CA GLN A 35 24.34 4.63 0.80
C GLN A 35 23.16 3.85 1.39
N GLN A 36 22.00 4.49 1.54
CA GLN A 36 20.79 3.93 2.15
C GLN A 36 19.88 3.16 1.19
N TYR A 37 19.96 3.38 -0.13
CA TYR A 37 19.04 2.75 -1.09
C TYR A 37 19.57 2.76 -2.53
N SER A 38 19.05 1.87 -3.37
CA SER A 38 19.19 1.92 -4.82
C SER A 38 17.83 1.85 -5.51
N THR A 39 17.67 2.67 -6.55
CA THR A 39 16.42 2.80 -7.31
C THR A 39 16.66 2.85 -8.81
N LEU A 40 15.77 2.25 -9.59
CA LEU A 40 15.68 2.42 -11.03
C LEU A 40 14.22 2.30 -11.46
N GLY A 41 13.69 3.32 -12.13
CA GLY A 41 12.33 3.31 -12.67
C GLY A 41 12.32 3.66 -14.14
N PHE A 42 11.43 3.01 -14.89
CA PHE A 42 11.31 3.19 -16.33
C PHE A 42 9.89 2.91 -16.82
N THR A 43 9.52 3.52 -17.94
CA THR A 43 8.25 3.29 -18.63
C THR A 43 8.45 2.38 -19.84
N MET A 44 7.38 1.66 -20.19
CA MET A 44 7.32 0.78 -21.34
C MET A 44 6.91 1.54 -22.61
N PRO A 45 7.16 0.99 -23.82
CA PRO A 45 6.94 1.70 -25.07
C PRO A 45 5.50 2.20 -25.27
N LEU A 46 4.50 1.47 -24.76
CA LEU A 46 3.09 1.83 -24.86
C LEU A 46 2.61 2.82 -23.78
N PHE A 47 3.49 3.26 -22.86
CA PHE A 47 3.09 4.11 -21.73
C PHE A 47 2.35 5.37 -22.17
N ARG A 48 2.91 6.14 -23.12
CA ARG A 48 2.31 7.41 -23.57
C ARG A 48 0.97 7.19 -24.25
N VAL A 49 0.94 6.24 -25.20
CA VAL A 49 -0.27 5.87 -25.94
C VAL A 49 -1.40 5.47 -24.98
N ILE A 50 -1.10 4.66 -23.96
CA ILE A 50 -2.09 4.22 -22.98
C ILE A 50 -2.55 5.38 -22.07
N CYS A 51 -1.65 6.27 -21.64
CA CYS A 51 -2.01 7.41 -20.79
C CYS A 51 -2.86 8.47 -21.53
N GLU A 52 -2.76 8.53 -22.85
CA GLU A 52 -3.57 9.43 -23.69
C GLU A 52 -4.98 8.88 -23.98
N MET A 53 -5.22 7.58 -23.75
CA MET A 53 -6.54 6.96 -23.95
C MET A 53 -7.49 7.37 -22.82
N ALA A 54 -8.47 8.23 -23.13
CA ALA A 54 -9.46 8.72 -22.18
C ALA A 54 -10.30 7.61 -21.48
N GLU A 55 -10.43 6.45 -22.14
CA GLU A 55 -11.15 5.28 -21.62
C GLU A 55 -10.37 4.54 -20.52
N VAL A 56 -9.04 4.66 -20.52
CA VAL A 56 -8.15 3.95 -19.59
C VAL A 56 -8.07 4.71 -18.26
N GLY A 57 -8.90 4.30 -17.31
CA GLY A 57 -8.89 4.86 -15.96
C GLY A 57 -8.37 3.90 -14.89
N GLU A 58 -8.13 2.63 -15.21
CA GLU A 58 -7.83 1.59 -14.22
C GLU A 58 -6.41 1.08 -14.37
N PHE A 59 -5.68 1.16 -13.25
CA PHE A 59 -4.29 0.73 -13.17
C PHE A 59 -4.13 -0.18 -11.96
N HIS A 60 -3.16 -1.06 -12.03
CA HIS A 60 -2.83 -2.01 -10.98
C HIS A 60 -1.36 -1.82 -10.60
N VAL A 61 -1.09 -1.73 -9.31
CA VAL A 61 0.25 -1.72 -8.75
C VAL A 61 0.38 -2.84 -7.73
N ASP A 62 1.49 -3.54 -7.84
CA ASP A 62 1.88 -4.59 -6.94
C ASP A 62 3.41 -4.68 -6.97
N SER A 63 3.99 -5.30 -5.95
CA SER A 63 5.42 -5.52 -5.89
C SER A 63 5.72 -6.98 -5.62
N THR A 64 6.92 -7.40 -6.02
CA THR A 64 7.40 -8.72 -5.70
C THR A 64 8.87 -8.71 -5.33
N TYR A 65 9.21 -9.55 -4.37
CA TYR A 65 10.58 -9.86 -3.98
C TYR A 65 11.10 -11.10 -4.71
N LYS A 66 12.39 -11.39 -4.51
CA LYS A 66 13.09 -12.56 -5.07
C LYS A 66 13.08 -12.62 -6.60
N THR A 67 12.98 -11.47 -7.26
CA THR A 67 13.07 -11.38 -8.71
C THR A 67 14.51 -11.35 -9.21
N ASN A 68 15.48 -11.11 -8.32
CA ASN A 68 16.91 -11.18 -8.58
C ASN A 68 17.66 -11.62 -7.32
N ARG A 69 18.94 -11.97 -7.48
CA ARG A 69 19.84 -12.28 -6.35
C ARG A 69 20.31 -11.04 -5.60
N THR A 70 20.02 -9.84 -6.10
CA THR A 70 20.48 -8.56 -5.52
C THR A 70 19.50 -7.97 -4.52
N GLY A 71 18.37 -8.65 -4.25
CA GLY A 71 17.43 -8.28 -3.21
C GLY A 71 16.56 -7.06 -3.52
N HIS A 72 16.41 -6.68 -4.79
CA HIS A 72 15.48 -5.59 -5.14
C HIS A 72 14.05 -6.10 -5.09
N GLU A 73 13.19 -5.24 -4.55
CA GLU A 73 11.76 -5.26 -4.78
C GLU A 73 11.46 -4.72 -6.18
N LEU A 74 10.67 -5.46 -6.95
CA LEU A 74 10.23 -5.06 -8.28
C LEU A 74 8.75 -4.71 -8.24
N PHE A 75 8.44 -3.44 -8.47
CA PHE A 75 7.10 -2.93 -8.71
C PHE A 75 6.78 -2.95 -10.19
N SER A 76 5.50 -3.18 -10.51
CA SER A 76 4.96 -3.01 -11.85
C SER A 76 3.70 -2.14 -11.81
N ILE A 77 3.49 -1.37 -12.86
CA ILE A 77 2.25 -0.68 -13.15
C ILE A 77 1.64 -1.31 -14.38
N VAL A 78 0.45 -1.87 -14.22
CA VAL A 78 -0.30 -2.52 -15.31
C VAL A 78 -1.58 -1.72 -15.55
N ALA A 79 -1.77 -1.21 -16.76
CA ALA A 79 -3.02 -0.60 -17.19
C ALA A 79 -4.04 -1.67 -17.60
N SER A 80 -5.31 -1.46 -17.26
CA SER A 80 -6.43 -2.28 -17.72
C SER A 80 -7.09 -1.60 -18.92
N VAL A 81 -6.96 -2.22 -20.10
CA VAL A 81 -7.56 -1.74 -21.36
C VAL A 81 -8.50 -2.82 -21.85
N ASN A 82 -9.82 -2.57 -21.81
CA ASN A 82 -10.85 -3.53 -22.23
C ASN A 82 -10.71 -4.93 -21.60
N GLY A 83 -10.30 -4.99 -20.33
CA GLY A 83 -10.08 -6.25 -19.60
C GLY A 83 -8.76 -6.94 -19.90
N ILE A 84 -7.86 -6.32 -20.68
CA ILE A 84 -6.50 -6.79 -20.96
C ILE A 84 -5.50 -5.95 -20.17
N GLY A 85 -4.51 -6.61 -19.55
CA GLY A 85 -3.48 -5.97 -18.75
C GLY A 85 -2.25 -5.62 -19.59
N PHE A 86 -1.85 -4.35 -19.60
CA PHE A 86 -0.64 -3.88 -20.28
C PHE A 86 0.36 -3.35 -19.25
N PRO A 87 1.52 -3.99 -19.06
CA PRO A 87 2.60 -3.42 -18.26
C PRO A 87 3.09 -2.12 -18.89
N ILE A 88 2.98 -1.01 -18.16
CA ILE A 88 3.33 0.32 -18.66
C ILE A 88 4.52 0.94 -17.94
N ALA A 89 4.88 0.46 -16.75
CA ALA A 89 6.07 0.92 -16.04
C ALA A 89 6.54 -0.12 -15.02
N TYR A 90 7.83 -0.03 -14.68
CA TYR A 90 8.44 -0.84 -13.63
C TYR A 90 9.33 0.03 -12.74
N PHE A 91 9.48 -0.40 -11.49
CA PHE A 91 10.35 0.25 -10.52
C PHE A 91 11.09 -0.78 -9.67
N LEU A 92 12.41 -0.74 -9.72
CA LEU A 92 13.30 -1.53 -8.89
C LEU A 92 13.71 -0.67 -7.70
N LEU A 93 13.46 -1.18 -6.50
CA LEU A 93 13.81 -0.54 -5.24
C LEU A 93 14.56 -1.53 -4.36
N ARG A 94 15.66 -1.12 -3.78
CA ARG A 94 16.34 -1.84 -2.70
C ARG A 94 16.68 -0.88 -1.60
N MET A 95 16.19 -1.18 -0.39
CA MET A 95 16.67 -0.54 0.82
C MET A 95 17.94 -1.25 1.28
N ASN A 96 18.98 -0.49 1.58
CA ASN A 96 20.19 -1.04 2.18
C ASN A 96 19.99 -1.17 3.69
N PRO A 97 20.61 -2.18 4.33
CA PRO A 97 20.65 -2.25 5.78
C PRO A 97 21.22 -0.96 6.35
N ILE A 98 20.64 -0.49 7.44
CA ILE A 98 21.25 0.58 8.23
C ILE A 98 22.46 -0.08 8.90
N ASN A 99 23.67 0.31 8.51
CA ASN A 99 24.86 -0.10 9.25
C ASN A 99 24.69 0.43 10.68
N GLU A 100 24.73 -0.45 11.69
CA GLU A 100 24.93 -0.01 13.07
C GLU A 100 26.16 0.92 13.13
N PRO A 101 26.17 1.94 14.01
CA PRO A 101 27.29 2.86 14.08
C PRO A 101 28.58 2.07 14.31
N ILE A 102 29.60 2.40 13.51
CA ILE A 102 30.97 1.94 13.71
C ILE A 102 31.32 2.27 15.16
N ASN A 103 31.64 1.23 15.94
CA ASN A 103 32.12 1.39 17.31
C ASN A 103 33.28 2.39 17.29
N SER A 104 33.10 3.53 17.94
CA SER A 104 34.12 4.58 18.05
C SER A 104 35.24 4.11 18.97
N ASN A 105 36.10 3.25 18.46
CA ASN A 105 37.43 2.97 18.98
C ASN A 105 38.35 2.80 17.78
N ASP A 106 38.47 3.86 16.99
CA ASP A 106 39.72 4.06 16.25
C ASP A 106 40.04 5.55 16.23
N GLN A 107 41.03 5.87 17.04
CA GLN A 107 41.49 7.20 17.32
C GLN A 107 42.71 7.41 16.44
N SER A 108 42.53 8.00 15.25
CA SER A 108 43.64 8.68 14.57
C SER A 108 43.15 9.74 13.55
N ASP A 109 43.58 10.95 13.89
CA ASP A 109 43.82 12.15 13.11
C ASP A 109 42.68 13.11 12.67
N PRO A 110 42.77 14.41 13.05
CA PRO A 110 41.82 15.44 12.69
C PRO A 110 42.32 16.22 11.47
N THR A 111 41.54 16.29 10.39
CA THR A 111 41.56 17.49 9.51
C THR A 111 40.26 17.60 8.72
N ASN A 112 39.48 18.64 9.07
CA ASN A 112 38.52 19.39 8.27
C ASN A 112 37.68 18.67 7.21
N HIS A 113 36.38 18.55 7.47
CA HIS A 113 35.36 19.04 6.53
C HIS A 113 34.11 19.51 7.28
N THR A 114 33.84 20.81 7.16
CA THR A 114 32.60 21.49 7.54
C THR A 114 31.41 20.82 6.87
N ILE A 115 30.56 20.15 7.64
CA ILE A 115 29.21 19.77 7.21
C ILE A 115 28.29 20.94 7.52
N ALA A 116 27.80 21.60 6.48
CA ALA A 116 26.71 22.55 6.61
C ALA A 116 25.44 21.79 7.02
N SER A 117 25.04 21.96 8.28
CA SER A 117 23.69 21.67 8.75
C SER A 117 22.70 22.43 7.89
N THR A 118 21.74 21.73 7.29
CA THR A 118 20.51 22.35 6.81
C THR A 118 19.38 21.73 7.61
N ASP A 119 18.78 22.57 8.44
CA ASP A 119 17.77 22.25 9.44
C ASP A 119 16.50 21.69 8.81
N TYR A 120 16.01 20.57 9.35
CA TYR A 120 14.63 20.14 9.17
C TYR A 120 13.76 20.87 10.19
N THR A 121 13.15 21.98 9.79
CA THR A 121 12.02 22.58 10.52
C THR A 121 10.76 22.50 9.65
N THR A 122 9.87 21.56 9.98
CA THR A 122 8.53 21.50 9.40
C THR A 122 7.65 22.54 10.08
N THR A 123 7.30 23.61 9.37
CA THR A 123 6.37 24.65 9.83
C THR A 123 4.94 24.14 9.74
N ILE A 124 4.27 23.99 10.88
CA ILE A 124 2.82 23.72 10.96
C ILE A 124 2.10 25.05 11.12
N ASN A 125 1.34 25.47 10.10
CA ASN A 125 0.47 26.63 10.17
C ASN A 125 -0.78 26.30 11.01
N THR A 126 -1.01 27.05 12.09
CA THR A 126 -2.30 27.11 12.78
C THR A 126 -2.66 28.57 13.08
N SER A 127 -3.87 28.97 12.73
CA SER A 127 -4.45 30.28 13.01
C SER A 127 -5.47 30.18 14.17
N ASN A 128 -5.21 30.91 15.26
CA ASN A 128 -6.08 31.58 16.26
C ASN A 128 -7.43 30.93 16.65
N SER A 129 -7.86 30.68 17.90
CA SER A 129 -7.58 31.13 19.30
C SER A 129 -8.39 30.20 20.27
N PRO A 130 -8.51 30.45 21.61
CA PRO A 130 -7.55 30.77 22.66
C PRO A 130 -7.36 29.61 23.69
N THR A 131 -6.25 29.68 24.43
CA THR A 131 -5.68 28.72 25.41
C THR A 131 -6.65 28.04 26.40
N PRO A 132 -6.36 26.78 26.79
CA PRO A 132 -6.00 26.58 28.20
C PRO A 132 -4.81 25.64 28.47
N ASN A 133 -4.15 25.97 29.59
CA ASN A 133 -3.32 25.18 30.49
C ASN A 133 -2.06 24.45 29.98
N ILE A 134 -0.94 25.11 30.24
CA ILE A 134 0.43 24.57 30.23
C ILE A 134 0.57 23.70 31.48
N ASP A 135 0.41 22.39 31.34
CA ASP A 135 0.97 21.37 32.24
C ASP A 135 0.71 19.99 31.61
N ASN A 136 1.55 19.63 30.63
CA ASN A 136 1.87 18.27 30.14
C ASN A 136 2.56 18.40 28.77
N ILE A 137 3.86 18.72 28.76
CA ILE A 137 4.66 18.65 27.54
C ILE A 137 4.87 17.16 27.20
N PRO A 138 4.41 16.65 26.04
CA PRO A 138 4.57 15.25 25.69
C PRO A 138 6.03 14.93 25.39
N THR A 139 6.45 13.75 25.84
CA THR A 139 7.64 13.01 25.43
C THR A 139 7.99 13.23 23.95
N THR A 140 9.22 13.66 23.67
CA THR A 140 9.79 13.69 22.31
C THR A 140 9.84 12.25 21.78
N TYR A 141 8.90 11.88 20.92
CA TYR A 141 8.92 10.59 20.23
C TYR A 141 10.03 10.57 19.18
N THR A 142 11.00 9.68 19.36
CA THR A 142 12.07 9.44 18.38
C THR A 142 11.70 8.20 17.57
N PRO A 143 11.53 8.32 16.24
CA PRO A 143 11.16 7.18 15.40
C PRO A 143 12.28 6.13 15.35
N THR A 144 11.88 4.86 15.31
CA THR A 144 12.79 3.73 15.19
C THR A 144 13.44 3.67 13.80
N ALA A 145 14.58 2.99 13.71
CA ALA A 145 15.28 2.75 12.45
C ALA A 145 14.39 2.10 11.38
N LYS A 146 13.48 1.20 11.79
CA LYS A 146 12.51 0.54 10.91
C LYS A 146 11.48 1.53 10.37
N GLU A 147 10.92 2.38 11.24
CA GLU A 147 9.95 3.41 10.83
C GLU A 147 10.58 4.42 9.86
N ILE A 148 11.84 4.80 10.10
CA ILE A 148 12.60 5.65 9.17
C ILE A 148 12.78 4.94 7.81
N GLN A 149 13.10 3.65 7.80
CA GLN A 149 13.27 2.88 6.57
C GLN A 149 11.95 2.73 5.80
N GLU A 150 10.84 2.46 6.49
CA GLU A 150 9.49 2.37 5.90
C GLU A 150 9.03 3.73 5.34
N ALA A 151 9.26 4.83 6.07
CA ALA A 151 8.98 6.17 5.59
C ALA A 151 9.81 6.53 4.35
N THR A 152 11.10 6.19 4.36
CA THR A 152 11.99 6.39 3.20
C THR A 152 11.51 5.57 2.00
N ARG A 153 11.14 4.30 2.21
CA ARG A 153 10.57 3.44 1.18
C ARG A 153 9.32 4.07 0.57
N SER A 154 8.37 4.53 1.40
CA SER A 154 7.13 5.18 0.92
C SER A 154 7.44 6.44 0.09
N GLN A 155 8.37 7.30 0.54
CA GLN A 155 8.80 8.49 -0.21
C GLN A 155 9.40 8.14 -1.58
N LEU A 156 10.19 7.07 -1.67
CA LEU A 156 10.77 6.62 -2.94
C LEU A 156 9.70 6.10 -3.91
N ILE A 157 8.68 5.40 -3.40
CA ILE A 157 7.52 4.97 -4.19
C ILE A 157 6.71 6.18 -4.67
N ALA A 158 6.46 7.17 -3.81
CA ALA A 158 5.78 8.40 -4.18
C ALA A 158 6.57 9.18 -5.24
N GLY A 159 7.92 9.21 -5.12
CA GLY A 159 8.80 9.78 -6.13
C GLY A 159 8.66 9.10 -7.49
N PHE A 160 8.56 7.78 -7.53
CA PHE A 160 8.29 7.03 -8.76
C PHE A 160 6.92 7.39 -9.37
N PHE A 161 5.85 7.38 -8.57
CA PHE A 161 4.51 7.77 -9.03
C PHE A 161 4.46 9.21 -9.54
N THR A 162 5.14 10.14 -8.88
CA THR A 162 5.25 11.54 -9.33
C THR A 162 5.88 11.64 -10.73
N ARG A 163 6.89 10.81 -11.02
CA ARG A 163 7.51 10.77 -12.35
C ARG A 163 6.60 10.19 -13.42
N LEU A 164 5.68 9.29 -13.06
CA LEU A 164 4.66 8.78 -13.98
C LEU A 164 3.53 9.79 -14.20
N CYS A 165 3.07 10.43 -13.11
CA CYS A 165 2.04 11.46 -13.13
C CYS A 165 2.45 12.63 -14.03
N SER A 166 3.67 13.14 -13.86
CA SER A 166 4.22 14.21 -14.72
C SER A 166 4.35 13.83 -16.21
N ARG A 167 4.23 12.54 -16.56
CA ARG A 167 4.24 12.03 -17.93
C ARG A 167 2.87 11.65 -18.48
N GLY A 168 1.80 11.91 -17.73
CA GLY A 168 0.41 11.71 -18.17
C GLY A 168 -0.35 10.60 -17.47
N LEU A 169 0.26 9.84 -16.54
CA LEU A 169 -0.48 8.83 -15.79
C LEU A 169 -1.50 9.50 -14.87
N ASN A 170 -2.79 9.28 -15.13
CA ASN A 170 -3.89 9.85 -14.36
C ASN A 170 -4.94 8.77 -14.02
N PRO A 171 -4.72 7.99 -12.94
CA PRO A 171 -5.59 6.88 -12.60
C PRO A 171 -6.93 7.36 -12.05
N ARG A 172 -8.03 6.89 -12.64
CA ARG A 172 -9.34 6.92 -11.97
C ARG A 172 -9.31 5.96 -10.79
N PHE A 173 -8.78 4.76 -10.97
CA PHE A 173 -8.57 3.76 -9.91
C PHE A 173 -7.17 3.16 -10.02
N MET A 174 -6.52 3.00 -8.88
CA MET A 174 -5.24 2.34 -8.73
C MET A 174 -5.41 1.18 -7.73
N PHE A 175 -5.50 -0.03 -8.27
CA PHE A 175 -5.63 -1.25 -7.52
C PHE A 175 -4.31 -1.63 -6.86
N THR A 176 -4.32 -1.86 -5.56
CA THR A 176 -3.15 -2.27 -4.80
C THR A 176 -3.53 -3.28 -3.71
N ASP A 177 -2.53 -3.91 -3.10
CA ASP A 177 -2.72 -4.72 -1.90
C ASP A 177 -2.89 -3.81 -0.67
N LYS A 178 -2.82 -4.36 0.54
CA LYS A 178 -2.96 -3.56 1.77
C LYS A 178 -1.60 -3.19 2.37
N ASP A 179 -0.68 -2.72 1.54
CA ASP A 179 0.58 -2.11 1.97
C ASP A 179 0.36 -0.61 2.25
N GLU A 180 0.52 -0.21 3.51
CA GLU A 180 0.26 1.19 3.94
C GLU A 180 1.20 2.17 3.24
N GLY A 181 2.47 1.80 3.02
CA GLY A 181 3.44 2.64 2.32
C GLY A 181 3.10 2.91 0.85
N GLN A 182 2.58 1.89 0.14
CA GLN A 182 2.06 2.03 -1.24
C GLN A 182 0.76 2.83 -1.27
N ILE A 183 -0.16 2.57 -0.35
CA ILE A 183 -1.42 3.31 -0.24
C ILE A 183 -1.14 4.80 -0.04
N ASP A 184 -0.25 5.14 0.89
CA ASP A 184 0.12 6.52 1.20
C ASP A 184 0.78 7.19 -0.01
N ALA A 185 1.66 6.49 -0.72
CA ALA A 185 2.28 7.00 -1.94
C ALA A 185 1.26 7.26 -3.06
N ILE A 186 0.26 6.39 -3.25
CA ILE A 186 -0.83 6.61 -4.23
C ILE A 186 -1.66 7.82 -3.79
N SER A 187 -2.10 7.85 -2.53
CA SER A 187 -2.91 8.93 -1.96
C SER A 187 -2.22 10.28 -2.09
N GLN A 188 -0.91 10.35 -1.84
CA GLN A 188 -0.12 11.58 -1.94
C GLN A 188 -0.06 12.12 -3.38
N VAL A 189 0.07 11.24 -4.39
CA VAL A 189 0.33 11.66 -5.77
C VAL A 189 -0.95 11.78 -6.61
N PHE A 190 -1.90 10.87 -6.43
CA PHE A 190 -3.12 10.77 -7.23
C PHE A 190 -4.40 11.08 -6.44
N GLY A 191 -4.29 11.34 -5.13
CA GLY A 191 -5.40 11.58 -4.23
C GLY A 191 -5.99 10.30 -3.63
N ASP A 192 -6.60 10.42 -2.45
CA ASP A 192 -7.19 9.28 -1.72
C ASP A 192 -8.22 8.50 -2.53
N ASN A 193 -8.96 9.18 -3.40
CA ASN A 193 -10.01 8.59 -4.22
C ASN A 193 -9.48 7.66 -5.34
N ALA A 194 -8.19 7.77 -5.68
CA ALA A 194 -7.56 6.87 -6.64
C ALA A 194 -7.30 5.49 -6.03
N VAL A 195 -7.07 5.39 -4.72
CA VAL A 195 -6.76 4.12 -4.06
C VAL A 195 -7.92 3.15 -4.17
N ARG A 196 -7.62 1.91 -4.57
CA ARG A 196 -8.57 0.80 -4.52
C ARG A 196 -7.90 -0.47 -4.01
N LEU A 197 -8.39 -1.02 -2.90
CA LEU A 197 -7.89 -2.30 -2.41
C LEU A 197 -8.39 -3.45 -3.28
N CYS A 198 -7.47 -4.36 -3.60
CA CYS A 198 -7.76 -5.61 -4.26
C CYS A 198 -8.67 -6.49 -3.39
N LEU A 199 -9.80 -6.92 -3.94
CA LEU A 199 -10.77 -7.79 -3.26
C LEU A 199 -10.13 -9.08 -2.75
N TRP A 200 -9.24 -9.71 -3.53
CA TRP A 200 -8.57 -10.94 -3.09
C TRP A 200 -7.70 -10.70 -1.85
N HIS A 201 -6.89 -9.64 -1.87
CA HIS A 201 -6.05 -9.25 -0.73
C HIS A 201 -6.88 -8.85 0.48
N LEU A 202 -8.00 -8.14 0.28
CA LEU A 202 -8.94 -7.80 1.33
C LEU A 202 -9.49 -9.06 2.02
N ILE A 203 -10.07 -9.98 1.25
CA ILE A 203 -10.67 -11.21 1.80
C ILE A 203 -9.61 -12.09 2.47
N ARG A 204 -8.45 -12.24 1.85
CA ARG A 204 -7.32 -12.97 2.42
C ARG A 204 -6.87 -12.34 3.74
N THR A 205 -6.75 -11.02 3.80
CA THR A 205 -6.33 -10.31 5.02
C THR A 205 -7.36 -10.48 6.14
N VAL A 206 -8.65 -10.33 5.85
CA VAL A 206 -9.73 -10.58 6.82
C VAL A 206 -9.65 -12.01 7.36
N LYS A 207 -9.60 -13.01 6.48
CA LYS A 207 -9.54 -14.44 6.88
C LYS A 207 -8.34 -14.75 7.77
N LEU A 208 -7.16 -14.23 7.42
CA LEU A 208 -5.93 -14.43 8.20
C LEU A 208 -5.98 -13.72 9.55
N GLN A 209 -6.46 -12.48 9.58
CA GLN A 209 -6.47 -11.67 10.80
C GLN A 209 -7.52 -12.14 11.80
N LEU A 210 -8.68 -12.61 11.35
CA LEU A 210 -9.68 -13.21 12.24
C LEU A 210 -9.20 -14.52 12.88
N ALA A 211 -8.31 -15.25 12.19
CA ALA A 211 -7.71 -16.47 12.70
C ALA A 211 -6.52 -16.23 13.65
N LYS A 212 -6.06 -14.98 13.81
CA LYS A 212 -4.98 -14.63 14.74
C LYS A 212 -5.48 -14.54 16.20
N PRO A 213 -4.56 -14.65 17.17
CA PRO A 213 -4.88 -14.40 18.57
C PRO A 213 -5.48 -13.01 18.80
N LYS A 214 -6.23 -12.89 19.90
CA LYS A 214 -6.72 -11.61 20.40
C LYS A 214 -5.55 -10.67 20.71
N LEU A 215 -5.76 -9.37 20.55
CA LEU A 215 -4.75 -8.35 20.83
C LEU A 215 -4.91 -7.85 22.27
N SER A 216 -3.79 -7.60 22.96
CA SER A 216 -3.81 -7.01 24.31
C SER A 216 -4.31 -5.57 24.34
N ASN A 217 -4.13 -4.83 23.23
CA ASN A 217 -4.63 -3.48 23.04
C ASN A 217 -5.14 -3.34 21.59
N PRO A 218 -6.39 -3.73 21.32
CA PRO A 218 -6.98 -3.48 20.02
C PRO A 218 -7.04 -1.96 19.80
N GLN A 219 -6.56 -1.47 18.66
CA GLN A 219 -6.72 -0.07 18.24
C GLN A 219 -8.19 0.22 17.87
N TYR A 220 -9.12 -0.04 18.78
CA TYR A 220 -10.55 0.14 18.63
C TYR A 220 -11.01 1.29 19.51
N ASN A 221 -11.49 2.34 18.87
CA ASN A 221 -12.04 3.50 19.55
C ASN A 221 -13.56 3.37 19.60
N ILE A 222 -14.10 2.97 20.75
CA ILE A 222 -15.55 2.80 20.94
C ILE A 222 -16.32 4.10 20.75
N ASN A 223 -15.77 5.24 21.20
CA ASN A 223 -16.46 6.53 21.09
C ASN A 223 -16.60 6.94 19.63
N GLU A 224 -15.55 6.73 18.83
CA GLU A 224 -15.58 6.94 17.40
C GLU A 224 -16.63 6.04 16.71
N ALA A 225 -16.63 4.73 17.05
CA ALA A 225 -17.56 3.77 16.46
C ALA A 225 -19.03 4.11 16.78
N VAL A 226 -19.34 4.45 18.03
CA VAL A 226 -20.70 4.82 18.46
C VAL A 226 -21.15 6.14 17.82
N ASN A 227 -20.26 7.12 17.71
CA ASN A 227 -20.58 8.39 17.06
C ASN A 227 -20.84 8.19 15.57
N ARG A 228 -20.08 7.31 14.90
CA ARG A 228 -20.27 7.03 13.47
C ARG A 228 -21.47 6.12 13.19
N PHE A 229 -21.74 5.16 14.08
CA PHE A 229 -22.77 4.14 13.94
C PHE A 229 -23.58 4.03 15.25
N PRO A 230 -24.74 4.72 15.36
CA PRO A 230 -25.53 4.76 16.59
C PRO A 230 -26.07 3.40 17.08
N PHE A 231 -26.15 2.39 16.21
CA PHE A 231 -26.52 1.02 16.57
C PHE A 231 -25.43 0.27 17.36
N VAL A 232 -24.21 0.80 17.41
CA VAL A 232 -23.09 0.19 18.15
C VAL A 232 -23.30 0.38 19.65
N SER A 233 -23.27 -0.72 20.39
CA SER A 233 -23.38 -0.72 21.85
C SER A 233 -22.02 -0.47 22.51
N ARG A 234 -21.98 0.45 23.47
CA ARG A 234 -20.81 0.66 24.34
C ARG A 234 -20.45 -0.57 25.18
N GLN A 235 -21.36 -1.53 25.34
CA GLN A 235 -21.10 -2.74 26.10
C GLN A 235 -20.42 -3.82 25.25
N PHE A 236 -20.49 -3.73 23.92
CA PHE A 236 -19.91 -4.71 23.00
C PHE A 236 -18.47 -4.32 22.64
N GLN A 237 -17.56 -4.42 23.62
CA GLN A 237 -16.15 -4.08 23.48
C GLN A 237 -15.26 -5.32 23.63
N PRO A 238 -14.07 -5.34 23.01
CA PRO A 238 -13.11 -6.42 23.18
C PRO A 238 -12.84 -6.73 24.65
N THR A 239 -12.73 -8.02 24.96
CA THR A 239 -12.46 -8.44 26.33
C THR A 239 -10.98 -8.30 26.67
N ALA A 240 -10.66 -8.13 27.94
CA ALA A 240 -9.28 -8.18 28.42
C ALA A 240 -8.69 -9.60 28.35
N ASP A 241 -9.53 -10.62 28.14
CA ASP A 241 -9.12 -12.00 27.98
C ASP A 241 -8.36 -12.18 26.66
N ARG A 242 -7.14 -12.71 26.80
CA ARG A 242 -6.18 -12.90 25.70
C ARG A 242 -6.23 -14.30 25.12
N ASN A 243 -7.04 -15.18 25.72
CA ASN A 243 -7.15 -16.55 25.27
C ASN A 243 -7.95 -16.64 23.97
N GLY A 244 -7.52 -17.55 23.11
CA GLY A 244 -8.22 -17.82 21.87
C GLY A 244 -7.89 -16.88 20.73
N ARG A 245 -8.72 -16.96 19.69
CA ARG A 245 -8.60 -16.16 18.45
C ARG A 245 -9.64 -15.05 18.42
N ARG A 246 -9.44 -14.06 17.56
CA ARG A 246 -10.46 -13.02 17.32
C ARG A 246 -11.79 -13.60 16.85
N CYS A 247 -11.73 -14.70 16.09
CA CYS A 247 -12.87 -15.52 15.73
C CYS A 247 -12.42 -16.98 15.63
N GLU A 248 -12.79 -17.80 16.62
CA GLU A 248 -12.34 -19.20 16.71
C GLU A 248 -13.03 -20.12 15.71
N ASN A 249 -14.34 -19.92 15.51
CA ASN A 249 -15.15 -20.74 14.63
C ASN A 249 -14.83 -20.46 13.15
N ALA A 250 -14.46 -21.51 12.40
CA ALA A 250 -14.14 -21.40 10.98
C ALA A 250 -15.35 -21.01 10.11
N GLY A 251 -16.55 -21.48 10.45
CA GLY A 251 -17.80 -21.13 9.80
C GLY A 251 -18.13 -19.64 9.98
N HIS A 252 -17.94 -19.09 11.18
CA HIS A 252 -18.13 -17.65 11.41
C HIS A 252 -17.14 -16.80 10.60
N ARG A 253 -15.87 -17.23 10.48
CA ARG A 253 -14.90 -16.55 9.62
C ARG A 253 -15.32 -16.57 8.15
N GLU A 254 -15.85 -17.69 7.67
CA GLU A 254 -16.31 -17.80 6.28
C GLU A 254 -17.56 -16.97 6.03
N ALA A 255 -18.51 -16.94 6.97
CA ALA A 255 -19.69 -16.07 6.91
C ALA A 255 -19.28 -14.57 6.85
N ILE A 256 -18.32 -14.15 7.67
CA ILE A 256 -17.75 -12.81 7.59
C ILE A 256 -17.13 -12.54 6.22
N VAL A 257 -16.36 -13.48 5.67
CA VAL A 257 -15.78 -13.36 4.32
C VAL A 257 -16.87 -13.21 3.25
N VAL A 258 -17.98 -13.93 3.35
CA VAL A 258 -19.13 -13.79 2.44
C VAL A 258 -19.73 -12.38 2.54
N MET A 259 -19.95 -11.86 3.75
CA MET A 259 -20.42 -10.48 3.96
C MET A 259 -19.44 -9.45 3.37
N MET A 260 -18.14 -9.57 3.63
CA MET A 260 -17.13 -8.67 3.05
C MET A 260 -17.15 -8.66 1.51
N ARG A 261 -17.37 -9.82 0.87
CA ARG A 261 -17.52 -9.90 -0.60
C ARG A 261 -18.77 -9.18 -1.07
N LYS A 262 -19.90 -9.37 -0.40
CA LYS A 262 -21.15 -8.67 -0.70
C LYS A 262 -20.92 -7.16 -0.61
N HIS A 263 -20.40 -6.68 0.52
CA HIS A 263 -20.19 -5.25 0.79
C HIS A 263 -19.25 -4.59 -0.23
N TYR A 264 -18.24 -5.32 -0.71
CA TYR A 264 -17.32 -4.80 -1.72
C TYR A 264 -18.07 -4.36 -2.99
N HIS A 265 -19.07 -5.14 -3.41
CA HIS A 265 -19.78 -4.95 -4.66
C HIS A 265 -20.99 -4.01 -4.57
N MET A 266 -21.41 -3.62 -3.37
CA MET A 266 -22.54 -2.71 -3.22
C MET A 266 -22.19 -1.35 -3.79
N HIS A 267 -23.13 -0.76 -4.53
CA HIS A 267 -22.92 0.50 -5.24
C HIS A 267 -24.25 1.23 -5.44
N SER A 268 -24.21 2.57 -5.41
CA SER A 268 -25.42 3.40 -5.43
C SER A 268 -26.24 3.29 -6.73
N ASN A 269 -25.59 2.89 -7.83
CA ASN A 269 -26.23 2.65 -9.14
C ASN A 269 -26.63 1.18 -9.37
N ILE A 270 -26.49 0.30 -8.37
CA ILE A 270 -26.90 -1.10 -8.47
C ILE A 270 -28.07 -1.32 -7.50
N LEU A 271 -29.17 -1.89 -7.99
CA LEU A 271 -30.32 -2.21 -7.17
C LEU A 271 -29.96 -3.25 -6.10
N ILE A 272 -30.33 -2.97 -4.87
CA ILE A 272 -30.22 -3.89 -3.74
C ILE A 272 -31.65 -4.12 -3.28
N GLU A 273 -32.14 -5.35 -3.42
CA GLU A 273 -33.52 -5.72 -3.03
C GLU A 273 -34.61 -4.87 -3.72
N GLY A 274 -34.32 -4.36 -4.93
CA GLY A 274 -35.25 -3.55 -5.71
C GLY A 274 -35.18 -2.05 -5.45
N GLU A 275 -34.30 -1.59 -4.57
CA GLU A 275 -34.12 -0.17 -4.26
C GLU A 275 -32.68 0.30 -4.52
N TYR A 276 -32.53 1.61 -4.74
CA TYR A 276 -31.23 2.28 -4.78
C TYR A 276 -30.92 2.88 -3.41
N PHE A 277 -29.66 2.80 -3.01
CA PHE A 277 -29.18 3.37 -1.76
C PHE A 277 -28.02 4.33 -2.04
N THR A 278 -27.94 5.40 -1.28
CA THR A 278 -26.77 6.28 -1.28
C THR A 278 -25.54 5.57 -0.72
N SER A 279 -24.34 6.09 -0.99
CA SER A 279 -23.09 5.53 -0.44
C SER A 279 -23.11 5.46 1.10
N ILE A 280 -23.73 6.44 1.76
CA ILE A 280 -23.80 6.51 3.23
C ILE A 280 -24.74 5.42 3.75
N GLU A 281 -25.90 5.24 3.13
CA GLU A 281 -26.84 4.18 3.48
C GLU A 281 -26.25 2.79 3.26
N ILE A 282 -25.54 2.59 2.14
CA ILE A 282 -24.83 1.33 1.88
C ILE A 282 -23.81 1.06 2.99
N HIS A 283 -22.99 2.05 3.35
CA HIS A 283 -21.99 1.89 4.41
C HIS A 283 -22.64 1.55 5.75
N ASN A 284 -23.70 2.27 6.13
CA ASN A 284 -24.45 2.01 7.37
C ASN A 284 -25.03 0.59 7.39
N ARG A 285 -25.70 0.16 6.31
CA ARG A 285 -26.27 -1.19 6.19
C ARG A 285 -25.19 -2.27 6.27
N CYS A 286 -24.06 -2.09 5.61
CA CYS A 286 -22.96 -3.05 5.65
C CYS A 286 -22.34 -3.17 7.05
N ALA A 287 -22.14 -2.03 7.72
CA ALA A 287 -21.63 -2.00 9.09
C ALA A 287 -22.61 -2.61 10.09
N GLU A 288 -23.91 -2.35 9.93
CA GLU A 288 -24.96 -2.91 10.79
C GLU A 288 -25.09 -4.43 10.62
N GLU A 289 -25.04 -4.92 9.39
CA GLU A 289 -25.11 -6.35 9.08
C GLU A 289 -23.97 -7.12 9.79
N ILE A 290 -22.72 -6.66 9.62
CA ILE A 290 -21.59 -7.36 10.21
C ILE A 290 -21.53 -7.19 11.73
N TYR A 291 -21.92 -6.02 12.25
CA TYR A 291 -22.02 -5.78 13.69
C TYR A 291 -23.04 -6.70 14.35
N THR A 292 -24.24 -6.78 13.76
CA THR A 292 -25.32 -7.65 14.23
C THR A 292 -24.88 -9.11 14.26
N PHE A 293 -24.23 -9.58 13.20
CA PHE A 293 -23.64 -10.91 13.16
C PHE A 293 -22.61 -11.12 14.29
N CYS A 294 -21.73 -10.14 14.52
CA CYS A 294 -20.76 -10.23 15.61
C CYS A 294 -21.44 -10.29 16.98
N VAL A 295 -22.50 -9.52 17.22
CA VAL A 295 -23.25 -9.53 18.49
C VAL A 295 -23.94 -10.87 18.71
N GLN A 296 -24.62 -11.41 17.69
CA GLN A 296 -25.33 -12.70 17.78
C GLN A 296 -24.41 -13.88 18.11
N HIS A 297 -23.12 -13.77 17.79
CA HIS A 297 -22.13 -14.83 17.97
C HIS A 297 -21.03 -14.51 18.98
N ASP A 298 -21.19 -13.45 19.79
CA ASP A 298 -20.25 -13.03 20.83
C ASP A 298 -18.81 -12.78 20.28
N LEU A 299 -18.72 -12.02 19.19
CA LEU A 299 -17.46 -11.77 18.45
C LEU A 299 -16.96 -10.32 18.59
N GLN A 300 -16.78 -9.83 19.82
CA GLN A 300 -16.34 -8.45 20.10
C GLN A 300 -14.99 -8.13 19.47
N ASP A 301 -14.02 -9.05 19.60
CA ASP A 301 -12.67 -8.91 19.04
C ASP A 301 -12.67 -8.89 17.50
N ALA A 302 -13.57 -9.64 16.87
CA ALA A 302 -13.74 -9.63 15.42
C ALA A 302 -14.29 -8.27 14.98
N TRP A 303 -15.36 -7.79 15.62
CA TRP A 303 -15.94 -6.47 15.32
C TRP A 303 -14.92 -5.35 15.48
N ALA A 304 -14.20 -5.31 16.60
CA ALA A 304 -13.19 -4.29 16.84
C ALA A 304 -12.11 -4.26 15.75
N TYR A 305 -11.64 -5.43 15.30
CA TYR A 305 -10.73 -5.52 14.16
C TYR A 305 -11.39 -5.06 12.86
N LEU A 306 -12.61 -5.51 12.58
CA LEU A 306 -13.35 -5.21 11.35
C LEU A 306 -13.63 -3.71 11.23
N TYR A 307 -14.14 -3.09 12.28
CA TYR A 307 -14.36 -1.65 12.36
C TYR A 307 -13.06 -0.89 12.10
N SER A 308 -12.02 -1.11 12.92
CA SER A 308 -10.80 -0.31 12.88
C SER A 308 -10.00 -0.45 11.57
N ARG A 309 -10.15 -1.56 10.85
CA ARG A 309 -9.37 -1.84 9.64
C ARG A 309 -10.17 -1.84 8.34
N TRP A 310 -11.50 -1.78 8.39
CA TRP A 310 -12.35 -1.87 7.20
C TRP A 310 -13.57 -0.95 7.22
N TYR A 311 -14.35 -0.89 8.31
CA TYR A 311 -15.60 -0.12 8.33
C TYR A 311 -15.47 1.30 8.85
N ARG A 312 -14.33 1.68 9.43
CA ARG A 312 -13.99 3.09 9.66
C ARG A 312 -13.96 3.84 8.31
N ASP A 313 -14.46 5.06 8.27
CA ASP A 313 -14.60 5.86 7.02
C ASP A 313 -13.30 5.93 6.21
N SER A 314 -12.16 6.17 6.87
CA SER A 314 -10.84 6.26 6.23
C SER A 314 -10.42 4.98 5.51
N TRP A 315 -10.86 3.82 5.99
CA TRP A 315 -10.63 2.53 5.34
C TRP A 315 -11.73 2.20 4.34
N TRP A 316 -13.00 2.43 4.67
CA TRP A 316 -14.15 2.17 3.80
C TRP A 316 -13.96 2.77 2.39
N ASN A 317 -13.51 4.03 2.35
CA ASN A 317 -13.27 4.78 1.12
C ASN A 317 -12.27 4.10 0.17
N LYS A 318 -11.34 3.30 0.71
CA LYS A 318 -10.27 2.65 -0.05
C LYS A 318 -10.69 1.31 -0.67
N TRP A 319 -11.80 0.69 -0.27
CA TRP A 319 -12.19 -0.63 -0.79
C TRP A 319 -13.63 -0.75 -1.29
N ALA A 320 -14.59 -0.08 -0.66
CA ALA A 320 -15.99 -0.26 -1.02
C ALA A 320 -16.33 0.43 -2.35
N CYS A 321 -16.95 -0.29 -3.30
CA CYS A 321 -17.34 0.30 -4.59
C CYS A 321 -18.28 1.49 -4.44
N SER A 322 -19.18 1.47 -3.44
CA SER A 322 -20.19 2.52 -3.21
C SER A 322 -19.63 3.93 -3.05
N THR A 323 -18.34 4.07 -2.71
CA THR A 323 -17.74 5.36 -2.35
C THR A 323 -17.59 6.31 -3.53
N ARG A 324 -17.74 5.82 -4.77
CA ARG A 324 -17.54 6.61 -5.99
C ARG A 324 -18.67 6.37 -6.98
N VAL A 325 -18.89 7.33 -7.87
CA VAL A 325 -19.91 7.24 -8.93
C VAL A 325 -19.52 6.27 -10.04
N PRO A 326 -18.27 6.26 -10.55
CA PRO A 326 -17.85 5.26 -11.52
C PRO A 326 -17.71 3.89 -10.84
N ILE A 327 -18.22 2.84 -11.48
CA ILE A 327 -18.02 1.46 -11.02
C ILE A 327 -16.74 0.94 -11.63
N PRO A 328 -15.77 0.46 -10.83
CA PRO A 328 -14.59 -0.16 -11.40
C PRO A 328 -14.94 -1.51 -12.06
N ILE A 329 -14.34 -1.77 -13.23
CA ILE A 329 -14.38 -3.06 -13.92
C ILE A 329 -13.48 -4.05 -13.19
N GLY A 330 -12.27 -3.62 -12.84
CA GLY A 330 -11.32 -4.35 -12.02
C GLY A 330 -11.82 -4.57 -10.60
N LYS A 331 -11.43 -5.71 -10.02
CA LYS A 331 -11.70 -6.06 -8.61
C LYS A 331 -10.46 -6.57 -7.89
N THR A 332 -9.47 -7.00 -8.64
CA THR A 332 -8.29 -7.69 -8.11
C THR A 332 -7.04 -7.22 -8.82
N THR A 333 -5.89 -7.47 -8.19
CA THR A 333 -4.56 -7.37 -8.80
C THR A 333 -4.21 -8.61 -9.63
N MET A 334 -5.19 -9.42 -10.06
CA MET A 334 -4.89 -10.64 -10.83
C MET A 334 -4.19 -10.37 -12.17
N MET A 335 -4.43 -9.21 -12.79
CA MET A 335 -3.70 -8.81 -14.00
C MET A 335 -2.19 -8.74 -13.77
N ILE A 336 -1.78 -8.08 -12.68
CA ILE A 336 -0.38 -7.94 -12.33
C ILE A 336 0.21 -9.24 -11.77
N GLU A 337 -0.58 -10.05 -11.06
CA GLU A 337 -0.17 -11.40 -10.62
C GLU A 337 0.04 -12.36 -11.80
N SER A 338 -0.78 -12.26 -12.85
CA SER A 338 -0.58 -12.99 -14.09
C SER A 338 0.74 -12.59 -14.75
N GLN A 339 1.05 -11.28 -14.78
CA GLN A 339 2.34 -10.78 -15.25
C GLN A 339 3.49 -11.32 -14.40
N TRP A 340 3.35 -11.37 -13.07
CA TRP A 340 4.35 -11.98 -12.20
C TRP A 340 4.52 -13.47 -12.43
N LYS A 341 3.45 -14.20 -12.71
CA LYS A 341 3.51 -15.63 -13.01
C LYS A 341 4.35 -15.86 -14.27
N ILE A 342 4.09 -15.12 -15.34
CA ILE A 342 4.86 -15.20 -16.60
C ILE A 342 6.32 -14.83 -16.33
N LEU A 343 6.56 -13.67 -15.72
CA LEU A 343 7.91 -13.20 -15.43
C LEU A 343 8.69 -14.25 -14.61
N LYS A 344 8.14 -14.66 -13.46
CA LYS A 344 8.80 -15.58 -12.54
C LYS A 344 9.01 -16.96 -13.16
N ARG A 345 7.98 -17.55 -13.79
CA ARG A 345 8.06 -18.93 -14.27
C ARG A 345 8.85 -19.06 -15.56
N ASP A 346 8.63 -18.16 -16.50
CA ASP A 346 9.13 -18.35 -17.86
C ASP A 346 10.51 -17.70 -18.03
N PHE A 347 10.78 -16.61 -17.29
CA PHE A 347 12.03 -15.84 -17.45
C PHE A 347 12.98 -15.98 -16.26
N LEU A 348 12.50 -15.82 -15.02
CA LEU A 348 13.40 -15.76 -13.85
C LEU A 348 13.90 -17.15 -13.41
N ILE A 349 13.10 -18.22 -13.56
CA ILE A 349 13.56 -19.60 -13.25
C ILE A 349 14.77 -19.99 -14.10
N ASN A 350 14.79 -19.56 -15.37
CA ASN A 350 15.85 -19.91 -16.32
C ASN A 350 17.04 -18.93 -16.27
N SER A 351 16.93 -17.84 -15.48
CA SER A 351 17.91 -16.75 -15.46
C SER A 351 18.34 -16.41 -14.03
N ASN A 352 19.52 -16.89 -13.62
CA ASN A 352 20.09 -16.65 -12.30
C ASN A 352 20.38 -15.17 -11.98
N ARG A 353 20.47 -14.33 -13.02
CA ARG A 353 20.60 -12.87 -12.96
C ARG A 353 19.77 -12.29 -14.10
N PRO A 354 18.46 -12.11 -13.89
CA PRO A 354 17.59 -11.63 -14.94
C PRO A 354 17.99 -10.19 -15.27
N ARG A 355 18.31 -9.97 -16.53
CA ARG A 355 18.61 -8.68 -17.11
C ARG A 355 17.31 -7.86 -17.24
N LEU A 356 17.42 -6.54 -17.13
CA LEU A 356 16.29 -5.63 -17.37
C LEU A 356 15.66 -5.82 -18.76
N ASP A 357 16.41 -6.31 -19.74
CA ASP A 357 15.90 -6.61 -21.08
C ASP A 357 14.88 -7.75 -21.15
N PHE A 358 14.67 -8.53 -20.09
CA PHE A 358 13.55 -9.47 -19.97
C PHE A 358 12.24 -8.82 -19.52
N LEU A 359 12.28 -7.59 -19.02
CA LEU A 359 11.09 -6.80 -18.69
C LEU A 359 10.54 -6.05 -19.90
N VAL A 360 11.23 -6.15 -21.07
CA VAL A 360 11.01 -5.35 -22.28
C VAL A 360 10.51 -6.18 -23.45
#